data_AF-A0A150QET8-F1
#
_entry.id   AF-A0A150QET8-F1
#
_cell.length_a   1.000
_cell.length_b   1.000
_cell.length_c   1.000
_cell.angle_alpha   90.00
_cell.angle_beta   90.00
_cell.angle_gamma   90.00
#
_symmetry.space_group_name_H-M   'P 1'
#
loop_
_entity.id
_entity.type
_entity.pdbx_description
1 polymer ?
#
loop_
_entity_poly.entity_id
_entity_poly.type
_entity_poly.pdbx_seq_one_letter_code
_entity_poly.pdbx_strand_id
1 'polypeptide(L)'
;MIAPLIARGRRWALTIVLAAAWPACGDAAATRRSPAPPRSLAPAELAAIEGHGARGTPRGAEPAGGADAEDEGPSRAGPDATATQTDATAAQETATQALPTACANDAGCGYDPASERCGADPRLNRQPPITDQGIVCYCDAGACALLRVLPVPCEGDHDCAVAHEPRPHPARATRERPHEKGRPCRDLTLSTTCERTNICTLRRHACPAR
;
A
#
# COMPACT_ATOMS: atom_id res chain seq x y z
N MET A 1 -51.27 65.41 -31.24
CA MET A 1 -50.28 65.28 -30.16
C MET A 1 -49.55 63.95 -30.40
N ILE A 2 -48.61 63.93 -31.35
CA ILE A 2 -47.14 64.05 -31.19
C ILE A 2 -46.54 62.84 -30.41
N ALA A 3 -45.77 62.05 -31.17
CA ALA A 3 -44.95 60.87 -30.86
C ALA A 3 -43.76 61.20 -29.89
N PRO A 4 -42.76 60.33 -29.56
CA PRO A 4 -42.32 59.04 -30.17
C PRO A 4 -41.97 57.92 -29.14
N LEU A 5 -41.84 56.61 -29.47
CA LEU A 5 -40.83 55.90 -30.29
C LEU A 5 -39.37 56.20 -29.85
N ILE A 6 -38.50 55.16 -29.82
CA ILE A 6 -37.07 55.08 -29.37
C ILE A 6 -36.98 54.42 -27.97
N ALA A 7 -36.34 53.26 -27.73
CA ALA A 7 -35.01 52.85 -28.17
C ALA A 7 -34.90 51.32 -28.42
N ARG A 8 -34.73 50.97 -29.69
CA ARG A 8 -33.95 49.80 -30.12
C ARG A 8 -32.48 50.21 -30.18
N GLY A 9 -31.59 49.35 -29.71
CA GLY A 9 -30.23 49.28 -30.24
C GLY A 9 -29.12 49.37 -29.19
N ARG A 10 -28.51 48.23 -28.89
CA ARG A 10 -27.05 48.07 -28.81
C ARG A 10 -26.66 46.60 -28.66
N ARG A 11 -26.82 45.86 -29.77
CA ARG A 11 -25.93 44.75 -30.13
C ARG A 11 -24.75 45.38 -30.88
N TRP A 12 -23.61 45.48 -30.23
CA TRP A 12 -22.28 45.68 -30.82
C TRP A 12 -21.35 44.79 -29.97
N ALA A 13 -21.04 43.58 -30.41
CA ALA A 13 -19.85 43.30 -31.22
C ALA A 13 -18.57 43.70 -30.46
N LEU A 14 -18.05 42.76 -29.66
CA LEU A 14 -16.68 42.77 -29.17
C LEU A 14 -16.12 41.35 -29.27
N THR A 15 -16.01 40.89 -30.51
CA THR A 15 -15.01 39.91 -30.96
C THR A 15 -13.66 40.62 -30.98
N ILE A 16 -12.83 40.41 -29.95
CA ILE A 16 -11.40 40.71 -30.02
C ILE A 16 -10.66 39.42 -30.28
N VAL A 17 -10.17 39.33 -31.51
CA VAL A 17 -9.12 38.44 -31.99
C VAL A 17 -7.82 38.80 -31.26
N LEU A 18 -7.21 37.83 -30.58
CA LEU A 18 -5.79 37.87 -30.22
C LEU A 18 -5.16 36.54 -30.64
N ALA A 19 -4.89 36.47 -31.94
CA ALA A 19 -3.89 35.60 -32.52
C ALA A 19 -2.54 36.31 -32.49
N ALA A 20 -1.48 35.50 -32.40
CA ALA A 20 -0.08 35.81 -32.69
C ALA A 20 0.71 36.64 -31.66
N ALA A 21 1.32 35.93 -30.72
CA ALA A 21 2.68 36.23 -30.27
C ALA A 21 3.40 34.92 -29.89
N TRP A 22 3.98 34.25 -30.89
CA TRP A 22 5.11 33.35 -30.67
C TRP A 22 6.34 34.18 -30.30
N PRO A 23 7.10 33.77 -29.27
CA PRO A 23 8.54 33.89 -29.30
C PRO A 23 9.13 32.51 -29.65
N ALA A 24 9.62 32.42 -30.89
CA ALA A 24 10.70 31.51 -31.21
C ALA A 24 11.96 32.00 -30.47
N CYS A 25 12.59 31.10 -29.69
CA CYS A 25 14.04 30.97 -29.47
C CYS A 25 14.30 30.23 -28.17
N GLY A 26 14.79 28.99 -28.27
CA GLY A 26 15.23 28.23 -27.12
C GLY A 26 15.49 26.75 -27.40
N ASP A 27 16.15 26.43 -28.52
CA ASP A 27 16.79 25.13 -28.76
C ASP A 27 17.87 24.90 -27.70
N ALA A 28 17.48 24.36 -26.54
CA ALA A 28 18.39 23.69 -25.64
C ALA A 28 18.45 22.22 -26.06
N ALA A 29 19.37 21.94 -26.99
CA ALA A 29 19.82 20.61 -27.35
C ALA A 29 20.38 19.87 -26.12
N ALA A 30 19.49 19.30 -25.31
CA ALA A 30 19.85 18.26 -24.36
C ALA A 30 20.17 17.00 -25.18
N THR A 31 21.45 16.87 -25.48
CA THR A 31 22.07 15.67 -26.04
C THR A 31 21.56 14.45 -25.29
N ARG A 32 20.79 13.62 -26.01
CA ARG A 32 20.51 12.24 -25.61
C ARG A 32 21.86 11.52 -25.43
N ARG A 33 22.38 11.47 -24.21
CA ARG A 33 23.30 10.41 -23.82
C ARG A 33 22.46 9.18 -23.56
N SER A 34 22.53 8.24 -24.48
CA SER A 34 22.08 6.87 -24.25
C SER A 34 22.63 6.39 -22.90
N PRO A 35 21.80 5.84 -22.00
CA PRO A 35 22.31 5.16 -20.83
C PRO A 35 23.20 4.02 -21.29
N ALA A 36 24.40 3.93 -20.70
CA ALA A 36 25.36 2.87 -20.97
C ALA A 36 24.73 1.50 -20.61
N PRO A 37 25.09 0.41 -21.31
CA PRO A 37 24.69 -0.93 -20.90
C PRO A 37 25.24 -1.23 -19.49
N PRO A 38 24.50 -1.98 -18.65
CA PRO A 38 24.99 -2.38 -17.34
C PRO A 38 26.30 -3.18 -17.52
N ARG A 39 27.35 -2.73 -16.84
CA ARG A 39 28.58 -3.51 -16.69
C ARG A 39 28.27 -4.77 -15.88
N SER A 40 28.39 -5.93 -16.52
CA SER A 40 28.50 -7.22 -15.84
C SER A 40 29.68 -7.15 -14.86
N LEU A 41 29.39 -7.09 -13.57
CA LEU A 41 30.38 -7.30 -12.54
C LEU A 41 30.64 -8.81 -12.43
N ALA A 42 31.86 -9.19 -12.76
CA ALA A 42 32.39 -10.53 -12.57
C ALA A 42 32.32 -10.94 -11.08
N PRO A 43 32.23 -12.25 -10.78
CA PRO A 43 32.34 -12.75 -9.43
C PRO A 43 33.78 -12.54 -8.93
N ALA A 44 33.94 -11.75 -7.87
CA ALA A 44 35.18 -11.70 -7.11
C ALA A 44 35.21 -12.88 -6.14
N GLU A 45 36.21 -13.73 -6.34
CA GLU A 45 36.63 -14.80 -5.45
C GLU A 45 36.90 -14.34 -4.01
N LEU A 46 36.60 -15.27 -3.11
CA LEU A 46 37.25 -15.57 -1.83
C LEU A 46 38.25 -14.54 -1.27
N ALA A 47 37.93 -14.04 -0.07
CA ALA A 47 38.94 -13.86 0.96
C ALA A 47 38.38 -14.37 2.29
N ALA A 48 38.97 -15.46 2.76
CA ALA A 48 38.81 -16.02 4.08
C ALA A 48 39.28 -15.03 5.16
N ILE A 49 38.52 -14.91 6.24
CA ILE A 49 39.03 -14.44 7.53
C ILE A 49 38.58 -15.44 8.58
N GLU A 50 39.46 -16.43 8.83
CA GLU A 50 39.58 -17.11 10.11
C GLU A 50 40.18 -16.14 11.16
N GLY A 51 39.69 -16.21 12.39
CA GLY A 51 40.29 -15.54 13.56
C GLY A 51 39.28 -15.38 14.69
N HIS A 52 39.01 -16.44 15.46
CA HIS A 52 39.60 -16.68 16.79
C HIS A 52 39.17 -15.69 17.90
N GLY A 53 38.32 -16.22 18.80
CA GLY A 53 38.47 -16.03 20.24
C GLY A 53 37.67 -14.91 20.90
N ALA A 54 36.74 -15.28 21.79
CA ALA A 54 36.95 -15.10 23.23
C ALA A 54 35.72 -15.57 24.03
N ARG A 55 36.00 -16.37 25.06
CA ARG A 55 35.11 -16.73 26.16
C ARG A 55 34.62 -15.49 26.90
N GLY A 56 33.39 -15.51 27.38
CA GLY A 56 32.87 -14.53 28.33
C GLY A 56 31.54 -14.93 28.94
N THR A 57 31.56 -15.86 29.90
CA THR A 57 30.52 -16.00 30.94
C THR A 57 31.00 -15.20 32.16
N PRO A 58 30.15 -14.34 32.77
CA PRO A 58 29.54 -14.66 34.09
C PRO A 58 28.09 -14.08 34.22
N ARG A 59 27.13 -14.81 34.81
CA ARG A 59 26.78 -14.97 36.24
C ARG A 59 25.85 -13.87 36.79
N GLY A 60 24.64 -14.29 37.21
CA GLY A 60 24.01 -13.85 38.45
C GLY A 60 22.84 -12.87 38.36
N ALA A 61 21.62 -13.35 38.65
CA ALA A 61 20.79 -12.86 39.76
C ALA A 61 19.46 -13.65 39.81
N GLU A 62 19.37 -14.58 40.77
CA GLU A 62 18.11 -14.97 41.41
C GLU A 62 17.46 -13.76 42.10
N PRO A 63 16.15 -13.80 42.29
CA PRO A 63 15.68 -13.93 43.67
C PRO A 63 14.64 -15.04 43.87
N ALA A 64 14.78 -15.69 45.02
CA ALA A 64 13.88 -16.64 45.63
C ALA A 64 12.75 -15.96 46.42
N GLY A 65 11.67 -16.73 46.65
CA GLY A 65 10.56 -16.49 47.58
C GLY A 65 9.24 -16.93 46.94
N GLY A 66 8.67 -18.11 47.23
CA GLY A 66 8.06 -18.54 48.52
C GLY A 66 6.63 -17.97 48.56
N ALA A 67 5.51 -18.68 48.74
CA ALA A 67 5.12 -19.87 49.51
C ALA A 67 3.64 -20.19 49.08
N ASP A 68 3.21 -21.42 48.82
CA ASP A 68 2.59 -22.44 49.73
C ASP A 68 1.06 -22.60 49.59
N ALA A 69 0.61 -23.84 49.83
CA ALA A 69 -0.76 -24.39 50.02
C ALA A 69 -1.62 -24.63 48.76
N GLU A 70 -1.73 -25.85 48.22
CA GLU A 70 -2.45 -27.06 48.71
C GLU A 70 -3.99 -26.90 48.76
N ASP A 71 -4.71 -27.58 47.86
CA ASP A 71 -5.95 -28.29 48.21
C ASP A 71 -6.17 -29.48 47.27
N GLU A 72 -6.30 -30.66 47.89
CA GLU A 72 -6.57 -31.98 47.31
C GLU A 72 -8.06 -32.14 46.98
N GLY A 73 -8.36 -32.82 45.87
CA GLY A 73 -9.72 -33.29 45.59
C GLY A 73 -9.80 -34.23 44.38
N PRO A 74 -10.04 -35.55 44.57
CA PRO A 74 -9.85 -36.56 43.52
C PRO A 74 -11.16 -36.88 42.77
N SER A 75 -11.09 -37.20 41.47
CA SER A 75 -11.85 -38.32 40.88
C SER A 75 -11.63 -38.58 39.39
N ARG A 76 -11.27 -39.84 39.15
CA ARG A 76 -11.73 -40.75 38.08
C ARG A 76 -11.13 -40.63 36.67
N ALA A 77 -10.16 -41.52 36.49
CA ALA A 77 -9.91 -42.36 35.32
C ALA A 77 -11.04 -42.49 34.30
N GLY A 78 -10.66 -42.32 33.03
CA GLY A 78 -11.27 -42.94 31.87
C GLY A 78 -10.24 -43.00 30.74
N PRO A 79 -9.71 -44.19 30.38
CA PRO A 79 -8.93 -44.37 29.15
C PRO A 79 -9.87 -44.86 28.05
N ASP A 80 -9.95 -44.12 26.94
CA ASP A 80 -10.11 -44.66 25.58
C ASP A 80 -10.00 -43.51 24.58
N ALA A 81 -8.76 -43.13 24.31
CA ALA A 81 -8.38 -42.23 23.24
C ALA A 81 -8.09 -43.04 21.98
N THR A 82 -9.11 -43.41 21.23
CA THR A 82 -8.96 -43.74 19.80
C THR A 82 -9.03 -42.43 19.04
N ALA A 83 -7.97 -41.63 19.14
CA ALA A 83 -7.76 -40.49 18.27
C ALA A 83 -7.37 -41.02 16.90
N THR A 84 -8.34 -41.08 15.98
CA THR A 84 -8.06 -41.14 14.56
C THR A 84 -7.32 -39.87 14.18
N GLN A 85 -6.00 -39.93 14.26
CA GLN A 85 -5.08 -38.95 13.73
C GLN A 85 -5.15 -39.08 12.21
N THR A 86 -6.20 -38.50 11.63
CA THR A 86 -6.24 -38.27 10.20
C THR A 86 -5.23 -37.18 9.93
N ASP A 87 -4.08 -37.62 9.44
CA ASP A 87 -2.97 -36.86 8.93
C ASP A 87 -3.46 -36.02 7.74
N ALA A 88 -4.22 -34.96 8.04
CA ALA A 88 -4.48 -33.87 7.12
C ALA A 88 -3.22 -33.01 7.15
N THR A 89 -2.15 -33.55 6.56
CA THR A 89 -1.18 -32.76 5.83
C THR A 89 -1.99 -31.97 4.80
N ALA A 90 -2.54 -30.84 5.24
CA ALA A 90 -3.01 -29.77 4.39
C ALA A 90 -1.76 -29.18 3.76
N ALA A 91 -1.20 -29.92 2.79
CA ALA A 91 -0.43 -29.34 1.72
C ALA A 91 -1.27 -28.16 1.26
N GLN A 92 -0.77 -26.96 1.52
CA GLN A 92 -1.18 -25.75 0.85
C GLN A 92 -0.93 -26.01 -0.62
N GLU A 93 -1.91 -26.62 -1.27
CA GLU A 93 -2.02 -26.71 -2.71
C GLU A 93 -2.18 -25.27 -3.14
N THR A 94 -1.03 -24.64 -3.36
CA THR A 94 -0.91 -23.32 -3.93
C THR A 94 -1.34 -23.53 -5.37
N ALA A 95 -2.66 -23.58 -5.59
CA ALA A 95 -3.22 -23.54 -6.91
C ALA A 95 -2.62 -22.28 -7.52
N THR A 96 -1.69 -22.46 -8.45
CA THR A 96 -1.13 -21.41 -9.28
C THR A 96 -2.27 -20.91 -10.17
N GLN A 97 -3.21 -20.19 -9.58
CA GLN A 97 -4.21 -19.45 -10.31
C GLN A 97 -3.43 -18.42 -11.12
N ALA A 98 -3.64 -18.44 -12.43
CA ALA A 98 -3.05 -17.46 -13.32
C ALA A 98 -3.40 -16.07 -12.78
N LEU A 99 -2.37 -15.30 -12.39
CA LEU A 99 -2.59 -13.95 -11.89
C LEU A 99 -3.23 -13.14 -13.03
N PRO A 100 -4.29 -12.36 -12.75
CA PRO A 100 -4.93 -11.55 -13.78
C PRO A 100 -3.91 -10.59 -14.40
N THR A 101 -3.87 -10.56 -15.73
CA THR A 101 -2.95 -9.71 -16.50
C THR A 101 -3.56 -8.36 -16.89
N ALA A 102 -4.88 -8.22 -16.76
CA ALA A 102 -5.61 -6.99 -17.01
C ALA A 102 -6.80 -6.83 -16.04
N CYS A 103 -7.33 -5.62 -15.98
CA CYS A 103 -8.57 -5.34 -15.28
C CYS A 103 -9.77 -5.95 -16.00
N ALA A 104 -10.72 -6.50 -15.25
CA ALA A 104 -11.90 -7.14 -15.82
C ALA A 104 -12.85 -6.15 -16.51
N ASN A 105 -12.90 -4.90 -16.05
CA ASN A 105 -13.67 -3.82 -16.65
C ASN A 105 -13.12 -2.44 -16.24
N ASP A 106 -13.38 -1.43 -17.07
CA ASP A 106 -12.86 -0.10 -16.80
C ASP A 106 -13.55 0.60 -15.62
N ALA A 107 -14.85 0.33 -15.47
CA ALA A 107 -15.66 0.82 -14.37
C ALA A 107 -15.15 0.33 -13.00
N GLY A 108 -14.45 -0.80 -12.94
CA GLY A 108 -13.89 -1.36 -11.72
C GLY A 108 -12.66 -0.61 -11.21
N CYS A 109 -11.93 0.11 -12.07
CA CYS A 109 -10.70 0.80 -11.70
C CYS A 109 -10.90 2.27 -11.32
N GLY A 110 -12.12 2.80 -11.49
CA GLY A 110 -12.46 4.22 -11.29
C GLY A 110 -12.30 5.08 -12.55
N TYR A 111 -12.22 4.45 -13.73
CA TYR A 111 -12.27 5.17 -15.01
C TYR A 111 -13.71 5.58 -15.33
N ASP A 112 -13.92 6.85 -15.65
CA ASP A 112 -15.20 7.37 -16.12
C ASP A 112 -15.19 7.50 -17.65
N PRO A 113 -15.96 6.66 -18.38
CA PRO A 113 -15.97 6.67 -19.83
C PRO A 113 -16.62 7.93 -20.42
N ALA A 114 -17.47 8.64 -19.66
CA ALA A 114 -18.13 9.84 -20.16
C ALA A 114 -17.18 11.04 -20.24
N SER A 115 -16.20 11.09 -19.33
CA SER A 115 -15.18 12.14 -19.30
C SER A 115 -13.83 11.70 -19.82
N GLU A 116 -13.68 10.43 -20.22
CA GLU A 116 -12.43 9.78 -20.64
C GLU A 116 -11.29 10.01 -19.66
N ARG A 117 -11.60 10.03 -18.36
CA ARG A 117 -10.66 10.39 -17.31
C ARG A 117 -10.78 9.47 -16.11
N CYS A 118 -9.67 9.33 -15.40
CA CYS A 118 -9.69 8.78 -14.06
C CYS A 118 -10.46 9.72 -13.14
N GLY A 119 -11.47 9.19 -12.45
CA GLY A 119 -12.16 9.93 -11.42
C GLY A 119 -11.17 10.36 -10.34
N ALA A 120 -11.14 11.65 -10.02
CA ALA A 120 -10.24 12.18 -8.98
C ALA A 120 -10.64 11.75 -7.56
N ASP A 121 -11.89 11.32 -7.36
CA ASP A 121 -12.36 10.82 -6.06
C ASP A 121 -12.02 9.33 -5.93
N PRO A 122 -11.16 8.93 -4.96
CA PRO A 122 -10.82 7.54 -4.69
C PRO A 122 -12.04 6.65 -4.39
N ARG A 123 -13.18 7.23 -3.99
CA ARG A 123 -14.45 6.51 -3.76
C ARG A 123 -15.11 6.02 -5.05
N LEU A 124 -14.74 6.55 -6.21
CA LEU A 124 -15.23 6.09 -7.51
C LEU A 124 -14.67 4.70 -7.85
N ASN A 125 -13.54 4.32 -7.23
CA ASN A 125 -13.04 2.96 -7.31
C ASN A 125 -13.86 2.06 -6.36
N ARG A 126 -14.58 1.10 -6.94
CA ARG A 126 -15.46 0.18 -6.19
C ARG A 126 -14.72 -1.01 -5.58
N GLN A 127 -13.40 -1.12 -5.79
CA GLN A 127 -12.63 -2.21 -5.22
C GLN A 127 -12.34 -1.97 -3.75
N PRO A 128 -12.34 -3.04 -2.93
CA PRO A 128 -11.94 -2.92 -1.54
C PRO A 128 -10.48 -2.40 -1.44
N PRO A 129 -10.14 -1.70 -0.35
CA PRO A 129 -8.75 -1.40 -0.01
C PRO A 129 -7.92 -2.67 0.09
N ILE A 130 -6.62 -2.56 -0.19
CA ILE A 130 -5.70 -3.69 0.03
C ILE A 130 -5.37 -3.74 1.50
N THR A 131 -5.69 -4.87 2.12
CA THR A 131 -5.43 -5.11 3.54
C THR A 131 -3.98 -5.51 3.78
N ASP A 132 -3.42 -6.44 3.01
CA ASP A 132 -2.08 -7.01 3.24
C ASP A 132 -1.29 -7.17 1.93
N GLN A 133 -1.92 -7.81 0.95
CA GLN A 133 -1.33 -8.14 -0.35
C GLN A 133 -2.44 -8.40 -1.38
N GLY A 134 -2.07 -8.39 -2.66
CA GLY A 134 -2.98 -8.77 -3.73
C GLY A 134 -2.77 -7.96 -5.00
N ILE A 135 -3.71 -8.11 -5.93
CA ILE A 135 -3.76 -7.33 -7.16
C ILE A 135 -5.05 -6.52 -7.13
N VAL A 136 -4.93 -5.22 -7.37
CA VAL A 136 -6.08 -4.33 -7.55
C VAL A 136 -5.98 -3.56 -8.85
N CYS A 137 -7.13 -3.21 -9.39
CA CYS A 137 -7.23 -2.24 -10.45
C CYS A 137 -7.29 -0.83 -9.89
N TYR A 138 -6.63 0.06 -10.61
CA TYR A 138 -6.72 1.49 -10.41
C TYR A 138 -6.65 2.19 -11.76
N CYS A 139 -7.14 3.42 -11.81
CA CYS A 139 -7.04 4.23 -13.00
C CYS A 139 -5.75 5.05 -12.94
N ASP A 140 -4.92 4.92 -13.98
CA ASP A 140 -3.69 5.66 -14.15
C ASP A 140 -3.66 6.30 -15.53
N ALA A 141 -3.30 7.59 -15.61
CA ALA A 141 -3.15 8.32 -16.86
C ALA A 141 -4.29 8.15 -17.91
N GLY A 142 -5.54 7.95 -17.45
CA GLY A 142 -6.70 7.75 -18.33
C GLY A 142 -6.92 6.31 -18.82
N ALA A 143 -6.27 5.33 -18.20
CA ALA A 143 -6.47 3.91 -18.49
C ALA A 143 -6.51 3.08 -17.20
N CYS A 144 -7.14 1.91 -17.25
CA CYS A 144 -7.07 0.99 -16.12
C CYS A 144 -5.74 0.24 -16.10
N ALA A 145 -5.07 0.29 -14.95
CA ALA A 145 -3.82 -0.39 -14.67
C ALA A 145 -3.98 -1.35 -13.48
N LEU A 146 -3.06 -2.31 -13.39
CA LEU A 146 -2.97 -3.24 -12.27
C LEU A 146 -1.89 -2.78 -11.30
N LEU A 147 -2.24 -2.68 -10.03
CA LEU A 147 -1.32 -2.51 -8.92
C LEU A 147 -1.18 -3.86 -8.21
N ARG A 148 0.03 -4.42 -8.23
CA ARG A 148 0.37 -5.59 -7.43
C ARG A 148 1.02 -5.13 -6.13
N VAL A 149 0.39 -5.46 -5.01
CA VAL A 149 0.94 -5.23 -3.68
C VAL A 149 1.45 -6.56 -3.14
N LEU A 150 2.73 -6.55 -2.76
CA LEU A 150 3.41 -7.69 -2.17
C LEU A 150 3.30 -7.59 -0.64
N PRO A 151 3.30 -8.72 0.08
CA PRO A 151 3.43 -8.72 1.53
C PRO A 151 4.67 -7.92 1.95
N VAL A 152 4.47 -7.00 2.90
CA VAL A 152 5.54 -6.17 3.46
C VAL A 152 5.98 -6.79 4.78
N PRO A 153 7.21 -7.33 4.87
CA PRO A 153 7.70 -7.90 6.12
C PRO A 153 7.94 -6.82 7.18
N CYS A 154 7.65 -7.14 8.44
CA CYS A 154 7.84 -6.25 9.59
C CYS A 154 8.26 -7.01 10.85
N GLU A 155 8.97 -6.32 11.75
CA GLU A 155 9.27 -6.79 13.10
C GLU A 155 8.42 -6.06 14.15
N GLY A 156 7.92 -4.86 13.82
CA GLY A 156 6.92 -4.15 14.61
C GLY A 156 6.16 -3.08 13.81
N ASP A 157 5.17 -2.44 14.45
CA ASP A 157 4.28 -1.46 13.79
C ASP A 157 5.06 -0.31 13.13
N HIS A 158 6.19 0.09 13.71
CA HIS A 158 7.04 1.18 13.23
C HIS A 158 7.73 0.88 11.89
N ASP A 159 7.77 -0.38 11.45
CA ASP A 159 8.26 -0.78 10.14
C ASP A 159 7.21 -0.62 9.04
N CYS A 160 5.96 -0.36 9.41
CA CYS A 160 4.83 -0.28 8.51
C CYS A 160 4.44 1.18 8.25
N ALA A 161 4.10 1.49 7.01
CA ALA A 161 3.58 2.80 6.60
C ALA A 161 2.45 2.63 5.58
N VAL A 162 1.71 3.72 5.33
CA VAL A 162 0.68 3.78 4.28
C VAL A 162 1.29 4.46 3.06
N ALA A 163 1.30 3.77 1.92
CA ALA A 163 1.53 4.42 0.63
C ALA A 163 0.17 4.85 0.06
N HIS A 164 -0.05 6.16 -0.07
CA HIS A 164 -1.33 6.72 -0.51
C HIS A 164 -1.54 6.66 -2.04
N GLU A 165 -0.44 6.67 -2.81
CA GLU A 165 -0.45 6.65 -4.27
C GLU A 165 0.07 5.32 -4.83
N PRO A 166 -0.46 4.86 -5.99
CA PRO A 166 -1.64 5.40 -6.68
C PRO A 166 -2.95 5.09 -5.94
N ARG A 167 -2.89 4.21 -4.94
CA ARG A 167 -3.97 3.92 -3.99
C ARG A 167 -3.39 3.63 -2.61
N PRO A 168 -4.17 3.80 -1.52
CA PRO A 168 -3.76 3.38 -0.19
C PRO A 168 -3.44 1.87 -0.11
N HIS A 169 -2.21 1.54 0.29
CA HIS A 169 -1.75 0.17 0.53
C HIS A 169 -0.64 0.10 1.60
N PRO A 170 -0.42 -1.07 2.23
CA PRO A 170 0.73 -1.27 3.11
C PRO A 170 2.04 -1.06 2.35
N ALA A 171 2.97 -0.34 2.97
CA ALA A 171 4.33 -0.18 2.49
C ALA A 171 5.31 -0.25 3.67
N ARG A 172 6.59 -0.46 3.37
CA ARG A 172 7.64 -0.36 4.39
C ARG A 172 7.82 1.10 4.78
N ALA A 173 7.95 1.35 6.08
CA ALA A 173 8.29 2.66 6.60
C ALA A 173 9.69 3.06 6.13
N THR A 174 9.79 4.26 5.59
CA THR A 174 11.06 4.89 5.19
C THR A 174 11.11 6.32 5.72
N ARG A 175 12.21 7.03 5.46
CA ARG A 175 12.31 8.45 5.82
C ARG A 175 11.28 9.30 5.05
N GLU A 176 11.01 8.94 3.80
CA GLU A 176 10.06 9.61 2.91
C GLU A 176 8.62 9.22 3.21
N ARG A 177 8.41 8.02 3.77
CA ARG A 177 7.10 7.49 4.18
C ARG A 177 7.18 6.95 5.60
N PRO A 178 7.20 7.82 6.62
CA PRO A 178 7.30 7.38 7.99
C PRO A 178 6.02 6.66 8.43
N HIS A 179 6.15 5.80 9.45
CA HIS A 179 4.99 5.23 10.13
C HIS A 179 4.09 6.35 10.67
N GLU A 180 2.80 6.28 10.33
CA GLU A 180 1.82 7.27 10.78
C GLU A 180 1.48 7.06 12.26
N LYS A 181 1.79 8.05 13.10
CA LYS A 181 1.45 8.05 14.53
C LYS A 181 0.26 8.97 14.77
N GLY A 182 -0.80 8.44 15.36
CA GLY A 182 -1.97 9.25 15.72
C GLY A 182 -3.12 8.42 16.27
N ARG A 183 -4.16 9.09 16.78
CA ARG A 183 -5.39 8.43 17.23
C ARG A 183 -6.29 8.12 16.04
N PRO A 184 -6.79 6.87 15.94
CA PRO A 184 -7.79 6.48 14.96
C PRO A 184 -8.97 7.47 14.92
N CYS A 185 -9.43 7.81 13.71
CA CYS A 185 -10.54 8.72 13.41
C CYS A 185 -10.38 10.20 13.81
N ARG A 186 -9.45 10.50 14.72
CA ARG A 186 -9.11 11.88 15.06
C ARG A 186 -8.04 12.41 14.12
N ASP A 187 -6.93 11.68 14.02
CA ASP A 187 -5.71 12.11 13.34
C ASP A 187 -5.55 11.38 11.98
N LEU A 188 -6.06 10.15 11.88
CA LEU A 188 -5.92 9.28 10.70
C LEU A 188 -7.14 8.37 10.50
N THR A 189 -7.47 8.07 9.24
CA THR A 189 -8.59 7.18 8.85
C THR A 189 -8.14 5.81 8.37
N LEU A 190 -6.83 5.67 8.14
CA LEU A 190 -6.13 4.46 7.77
C LEU A 190 -4.92 4.32 8.69
N SER A 191 -4.61 3.11 9.13
CA SER A 191 -3.38 2.81 9.86
C SER A 191 -2.79 1.51 9.33
N THR A 192 -1.51 1.28 9.58
CA THR A 192 -0.89 -0.03 9.39
C THR A 192 -0.43 -0.60 10.72
N THR A 193 -0.53 -1.92 10.84
CA THR A 193 -0.07 -2.69 12.01
C THR A 193 0.74 -3.88 11.55
N CYS A 194 1.75 -4.27 12.32
CA CYS A 194 2.48 -5.51 12.12
C CYS A 194 1.74 -6.65 12.84
N GLU A 195 1.17 -7.57 12.08
CA GLU A 195 0.46 -8.72 12.65
C GLU A 195 1.40 -9.86 13.04
N ARG A 196 0.89 -10.87 13.75
CA ARG A 196 1.68 -12.05 14.19
C ARG A 196 2.33 -12.82 13.04
N THR A 197 1.88 -12.61 11.81
CA THR A 197 2.45 -13.17 10.58
C THR A 197 3.70 -12.43 10.11
N ASN A 198 4.17 -11.40 10.82
CA ASN A 198 5.27 -10.51 10.44
C ASN A 198 5.02 -9.82 9.09
N ILE A 199 3.76 -9.49 8.81
CA ILE A 199 3.34 -8.77 7.59
C ILE A 199 2.57 -7.52 8.01
N CYS A 200 2.86 -6.39 7.35
CA CYS A 200 2.10 -5.16 7.56
C CYS A 200 0.69 -5.27 6.99
N THR A 201 -0.29 -4.93 7.82
CA THR A 201 -1.70 -4.95 7.45
C THR A 201 -2.31 -3.55 7.58
N LEU A 202 -2.94 -3.06 6.52
CA LEU A 202 -3.70 -1.83 6.45
C LEU A 202 -5.08 -2.03 7.10
N ARG A 203 -5.40 -1.16 8.06
CA ARG A 203 -6.68 -1.11 8.76
C ARG A 203 -7.39 0.18 8.40
N ARG A 204 -8.68 0.07 8.09
CA ARG A 204 -9.55 1.24 7.90
C ARG A 204 -10.38 1.44 9.15
N HIS A 205 -10.42 2.66 9.65
CA HIS A 205 -11.19 2.99 10.83
C HIS A 205 -12.61 3.41 10.46
N ALA A 206 -13.60 2.86 11.17
CA ALA A 206 -15.00 3.27 11.05
C ALA A 206 -15.19 4.58 11.82
N CYS A 207 -15.07 5.70 11.12
CA CYS A 207 -15.15 7.03 11.71
C CYS A 207 -16.55 7.63 11.56
N PRO A 208 -17.07 8.35 12.58
CA PRO A 208 -18.33 9.05 12.45
C PRO A 208 -18.24 10.10 11.34
N ALA A 209 -19.33 10.26 10.58
CA ALA A 209 -19.43 11.31 9.57
C ALA A 209 -19.27 12.68 10.25
N ARG A 210 -18.37 13.51 9.73
CA ARG A 210 -18.15 14.88 10.20
C ARG A 210 -19.07 15.84 9.46
#